data_AF-A0A285ZV23-F1
#
_entry.id   AF-A0A285ZV23-F1
#
_cell.length_a   1.000
_cell.length_b   1.000
_cell.length_c   1.000
_cell.angle_alpha   90.00
_cell.angle_beta   90.00
_cell.angle_gamma   90.00
#
_symmetry.space_group_name_H-M   'P 1'
#
loop_
_entity.id
_entity.type
_entity.pdbx_description
1 polymer ?
#
loop_
_entity_poly.entity_id
_entity_poly.type
_entity_poly.pdbx_seq_one_letter_code
_entity_poly.pdbx_strand_id
1 'polypeptide(L)'
;MICKKCGREYEDDMPKCLWCDAPKDCEPTPTELYCDSYKDSPEKLVDPKLEKSLLDNLYRGKSVISWTKFTIVLNILLLLVEIKTFEPINAGIEGQKVNIPLSNEFFLAGFILIGFLLFIAIPTCVYTWKNWVWIYHAQKTQGSFTETFFAPWGAVLCYFIPVVNYFIFKDLLKSQNKTLTILGGNAKPIPSKMLKGYLAINIIMPICNFVSFYNNNEVTYLLLGAISWVIFIICNLKLIKAAMNNERELHTLLYNNAVNHKAEELIAQRDVENQNADPS
;
A
#
# COMPACT_ATOMS: atom_id res chain seq x y z
N MET A 1 -29.52 22.69 -24.49
CA MET A 1 -28.13 23.23 -24.46
C MET A 1 -27.57 23.28 -23.04
N ILE A 2 -26.28 22.97 -22.82
CA ILE A 2 -25.62 23.13 -21.52
C ILE A 2 -24.93 24.50 -21.46
N CYS A 3 -25.27 25.33 -20.46
CA CYS A 3 -24.65 26.62 -20.27
C CYS A 3 -23.16 26.46 -19.91
N LYS A 4 -22.26 27.01 -20.73
CA LYS A 4 -20.80 26.93 -20.49
C LYS A 4 -20.35 27.63 -19.19
N LYS A 5 -21.12 28.60 -18.70
CA LYS A 5 -20.80 29.35 -17.48
C LYS A 5 -21.16 28.60 -16.20
N CYS A 6 -22.30 27.91 -16.17
CA CYS A 6 -22.80 27.27 -14.94
C CYS A 6 -23.02 25.75 -15.05
N GLY A 7 -22.81 25.15 -16.22
CA GLY A 7 -22.90 23.71 -16.46
C GLY A 7 -24.33 23.15 -16.44
N ARG A 8 -25.37 24.00 -16.40
CA ARG A 8 -26.77 23.57 -16.35
C ARG A 8 -27.41 23.52 -17.72
N GLU A 9 -28.29 22.55 -17.92
CA GLU A 9 -29.01 22.33 -19.17
C GLU A 9 -30.27 23.23 -19.24
N TYR A 10 -30.49 23.89 -20.37
CA TYR A 10 -31.66 24.73 -20.66
C TYR A 10 -32.17 24.53 -22.09
N GLU A 11 -33.42 24.95 -22.34
CA GLU A 11 -34.09 24.82 -23.64
C GLU A 11 -33.39 25.64 -24.74
N ASP A 12 -33.30 25.06 -25.93
CA ASP A 12 -32.53 25.64 -27.04
C ASP A 12 -33.09 26.96 -27.54
N ASP A 13 -34.38 27.23 -27.34
CA ASP A 13 -35.03 28.44 -27.86
C ASP A 13 -34.84 29.66 -26.94
N MET A 14 -34.19 29.49 -25.79
CA MET A 14 -33.99 30.58 -24.84
C MET A 14 -32.74 31.42 -25.18
N PRO A 15 -32.88 32.76 -25.30
CA PRO A 15 -31.76 33.64 -25.69
C PRO A 15 -30.69 33.78 -24.60
N LYS A 16 -30.98 33.35 -23.36
CA LYS A 16 -30.05 33.39 -22.23
C LYS A 16 -30.34 32.28 -21.22
N CYS A 17 -29.31 31.87 -20.47
CA CYS A 17 -29.42 30.89 -19.41
C CYS A 17 -30.27 31.44 -18.24
N LEU A 18 -31.34 30.73 -17.87
CA LEU A 18 -32.25 31.12 -16.78
C LEU A 18 -31.59 31.27 -15.41
N TRP A 19 -30.47 30.60 -15.17
CA TRP A 19 -29.84 30.56 -13.84
C TRP A 19 -28.71 31.57 -13.66
N CYS A 20 -28.10 32.05 -14.74
CA CYS A 20 -26.95 32.95 -14.64
C CYS A 20 -26.98 34.11 -15.65
N ASP A 21 -28.09 34.26 -16.37
CA ASP A 21 -28.34 35.27 -17.42
C ASP A 21 -27.28 35.31 -18.54
N ALA A 22 -26.46 34.26 -18.68
CA ALA A 22 -25.45 34.20 -19.74
C ALA A 22 -26.13 34.15 -21.11
N PRO A 23 -25.76 35.03 -22.06
CA PRO A 23 -26.32 35.03 -23.41
C PRO A 23 -26.00 33.72 -24.13
N LYS A 24 -26.92 33.28 -25.01
CA LYS A 24 -26.71 32.14 -25.90
C LYS A 24 -25.61 32.52 -26.91
N ASP A 25 -24.50 31.77 -26.93
CA ASP A 25 -23.33 32.05 -27.78
C ASP A 25 -23.75 32.29 -29.24
N CYS A 26 -23.38 33.46 -29.78
CA CYS A 26 -23.48 33.77 -31.21
C CYS A 26 -22.51 32.90 -32.02
N GLU A 27 -22.91 32.55 -33.25
CA GLU A 27 -22.07 31.84 -34.22
C GLU A 27 -20.68 32.49 -34.39
N PRO A 28 -19.65 31.68 -34.67
CA PRO A 28 -18.27 32.15 -34.63
C PRO A 28 -17.99 33.12 -35.78
N THR A 29 -17.63 34.35 -35.41
CA THR A 29 -16.79 35.20 -36.24
C THR A 29 -15.38 34.58 -36.33
N PRO A 30 -14.62 34.81 -37.41
CA PRO A 30 -13.36 34.13 -37.73
C PRO A 30 -12.17 34.60 -36.86
N THR A 31 -12.34 34.49 -35.54
CA THR A 31 -11.34 34.70 -34.50
C THR A 31 -11.24 33.46 -33.59
N GLU A 32 -11.66 32.30 -34.09
CA GLU A 32 -11.46 31.00 -33.45
C GLU A 32 -10.02 30.52 -33.67
N LEU A 33 -9.08 31.12 -32.94
CA LEU A 33 -7.77 30.50 -32.68
C LEU A 33 -7.49 30.30 -31.18
N TYR A 34 -8.42 30.73 -30.31
CA TYR A 34 -8.16 30.83 -28.87
C TYR A 34 -8.90 29.79 -27.99
N CYS A 35 -9.75 28.93 -28.55
CA CYS A 35 -10.55 27.98 -27.76
C CYS A 35 -9.98 26.55 -27.67
N ASP A 36 -8.93 26.22 -28.43
CA ASP A 36 -8.35 24.87 -28.43
C ASP A 36 -7.17 24.68 -27.47
N SER A 37 -6.57 25.75 -26.91
CA SER A 37 -5.46 25.62 -25.94
C SER A 37 -5.91 25.22 -24.53
N TYR A 38 -7.20 25.34 -24.20
CA TYR A 38 -7.75 25.01 -22.89
C TYR A 38 -8.28 23.57 -22.75
N LYS A 39 -8.22 22.76 -23.81
CA LYS A 39 -8.71 21.36 -23.80
C LYS A 39 -7.69 20.32 -23.35
N ASP A 40 -6.43 20.68 -23.17
CA ASP A 40 -5.47 19.77 -22.56
C ASP A 40 -5.68 19.72 -21.03
N SER A 41 -6.48 18.74 -20.61
CA SER A 41 -6.71 18.36 -19.21
C SER A 41 -5.38 18.34 -18.41
N PRO A 42 -5.34 18.82 -17.16
CA PRO A 42 -4.15 18.79 -16.32
C PRO A 42 -3.54 17.38 -16.11
N GLU A 43 -4.27 16.32 -16.46
CA GLU A 43 -3.80 14.91 -16.51
C GLU A 43 -2.63 14.65 -17.48
N LYS A 44 -2.28 15.57 -18.38
CA LYS A 44 -1.12 15.41 -19.29
C LYS A 44 0.21 15.95 -18.77
N LEU A 45 0.26 16.55 -17.59
CA LEU A 45 1.42 17.33 -17.11
C LEU A 45 2.39 16.58 -16.20
N VAL A 46 1.88 15.62 -15.43
CA VAL A 46 2.70 14.60 -14.78
C VAL A 46 2.85 13.45 -15.78
N ASP A 47 3.97 12.73 -15.81
CA ASP A 47 4.04 11.48 -16.60
C ASP A 47 2.82 10.62 -16.20
N PRO A 48 1.83 10.45 -17.08
CA PRO A 48 0.56 9.81 -16.72
C PRO A 48 0.78 8.36 -16.31
N LYS A 49 1.90 7.75 -16.73
CA LYS A 49 2.31 6.41 -16.27
C LYS A 49 2.77 6.42 -14.82
N LEU A 50 3.50 7.46 -14.40
CA LEU A 50 3.99 7.61 -13.03
C LEU A 50 2.86 7.93 -12.05
N GLU A 51 1.96 8.84 -12.43
CA GLU A 51 0.77 9.18 -11.64
C GLU A 51 -0.11 7.95 -11.43
N LYS A 52 -0.44 7.25 -12.52
CA LYS A 52 -1.18 5.99 -12.46
C LYS A 52 -0.48 4.93 -11.61
N SER A 53 0.85 4.82 -11.72
CA SER A 53 1.65 3.86 -10.93
C SER A 53 1.57 4.15 -9.43
N LEU A 54 1.68 5.41 -9.02
CA LEU A 54 1.54 5.85 -7.63
C LEU A 54 0.14 5.53 -7.09
N LEU A 55 -0.91 5.90 -7.84
CA LEU A 55 -2.29 5.68 -7.42
C LEU A 55 -2.63 4.18 -7.32
N ASP A 56 -2.22 3.40 -8.31
CA ASP A 56 -2.37 1.93 -8.31
C ASP A 56 -1.67 1.32 -7.09
N ASN A 57 -0.48 1.80 -6.74
CA ASN A 57 0.25 1.29 -5.58
C ASN A 57 -0.42 1.63 -4.24
N LEU A 58 -1.06 2.81 -4.13
CA LEU A 58 -1.90 3.16 -2.98
C LEU A 58 -3.10 2.20 -2.85
N TYR A 59 -3.75 1.82 -3.96
CA TYR A 59 -4.82 0.82 -3.93
C TYR A 59 -4.30 -0.56 -3.51
N ARG A 60 -3.13 -0.98 -4.01
CA ARG A 60 -2.46 -2.22 -3.59
C ARG A 60 -2.18 -2.20 -2.09
N GLY A 61 -1.66 -1.09 -1.56
CA GLY A 61 -1.39 -0.93 -0.13
C GLY A 61 -2.66 -1.03 0.73
N LYS A 62 -3.79 -0.44 0.29
CA LYS A 62 -5.10 -0.61 0.97
C LYS A 62 -5.54 -2.07 0.99
N SER A 63 -5.36 -2.77 -0.13
CA SER A 63 -5.66 -4.21 -0.23
C SER A 63 -4.79 -5.02 0.72
N VAL A 64 -3.48 -4.76 0.77
CA VAL A 64 -2.57 -5.41 1.72
C VAL A 64 -3.03 -5.19 3.15
N ILE A 65 -3.35 -3.96 3.56
CA ILE A 65 -3.84 -3.68 4.92
C ILE A 65 -5.09 -4.49 5.25
N SER A 66 -6.03 -4.62 4.31
CA SER A 66 -7.25 -5.41 4.49
C SER A 66 -6.93 -6.91 4.67
N TRP A 67 -6.10 -7.47 3.78
CA TRP A 67 -5.68 -8.87 3.86
C TRP A 67 -4.86 -9.15 5.13
N THR A 68 -3.98 -8.25 5.55
CA THR A 68 -3.23 -8.38 6.80
C THR A 68 -4.15 -8.47 8.02
N LYS A 69 -5.24 -7.67 8.06
CA LYS A 69 -6.24 -7.77 9.14
C LYS A 69 -6.98 -9.11 9.10
N PHE A 70 -7.34 -9.58 7.91
CA PHE A 70 -7.98 -10.88 7.74
C PHE A 70 -7.06 -12.03 8.20
N THR A 71 -5.78 -11.97 7.85
CA THR A 71 -4.77 -12.94 8.29
C THR A 71 -4.60 -12.96 9.82
N ILE A 72 -4.73 -11.82 10.52
CA ILE A 72 -4.75 -11.80 11.99
C ILE A 72 -5.85 -12.70 12.54
N VAL A 73 -7.08 -12.58 12.02
CA VAL A 73 -8.21 -13.40 12.46
C VAL A 73 -7.93 -14.88 12.20
N LEU A 74 -7.43 -15.22 11.02
CA LEU A 74 -7.11 -16.62 10.68
C LEU A 74 -6.04 -17.22 11.58
N ASN A 75 -5.04 -16.45 12.00
CA ASN A 75 -4.00 -16.95 12.89
C ASN A 75 -4.48 -17.06 14.35
N ILE A 76 -5.38 -16.19 14.80
CA ILE A 76 -6.04 -16.39 16.10
C ILE A 76 -6.85 -17.69 16.08
N LEU A 77 -7.58 -17.97 14.99
CA LEU A 77 -8.28 -19.23 14.82
C LEU A 77 -7.31 -20.42 14.77
N LEU A 78 -6.18 -20.29 14.08
CA LEU A 78 -5.13 -21.31 14.04
C LEU A 78 -4.63 -21.63 15.46
N LEU A 79 -4.31 -20.61 16.26
CA LEU A 79 -3.85 -20.79 17.65
C LEU A 79 -4.88 -21.58 18.48
N LEU A 80 -6.18 -21.30 18.32
CA LEU A 80 -7.23 -22.05 19.02
C LEU A 80 -7.29 -23.52 18.58
N VAL A 81 -7.10 -23.78 17.28
CA VAL A 81 -7.01 -25.14 16.74
C VAL A 81 -5.77 -25.86 17.26
N GLU A 82 -4.62 -25.20 17.29
CA GLU A 82 -3.36 -25.74 17.81
C GLU A 82 -3.49 -26.13 19.29
N ILE A 83 -4.00 -25.22 20.13
CA ILE A 83 -4.25 -25.50 21.57
C ILE A 83 -5.11 -26.76 21.76
N LYS A 84 -6.12 -26.97 20.91
CA LYS A 84 -7.03 -28.13 21.03
C LYS A 84 -6.49 -29.41 20.42
N THR A 85 -5.56 -29.33 19.47
CA THR A 85 -5.07 -30.49 18.72
C THR A 85 -3.70 -30.97 19.20
N PHE A 86 -2.88 -30.11 19.78
CA PHE A 86 -1.51 -30.44 20.16
C PHE A 86 -1.40 -31.43 21.32
N GLU A 87 -2.28 -31.34 22.32
CA GLU A 87 -2.26 -32.29 23.45
C GLU A 87 -2.53 -33.74 22.98
N PRO A 88 -3.62 -34.04 22.24
CA PRO A 88 -3.83 -35.39 21.68
C PRO A 88 -2.71 -35.84 20.73
N ILE A 89 -2.15 -34.94 19.93
CA ILE A 89 -1.05 -35.25 19.00
C ILE A 89 0.22 -35.63 19.77
N ASN A 90 0.60 -34.82 20.76
CA ASN A 90 1.78 -35.07 21.60
C ASN A 90 1.63 -36.39 22.37
N ALA A 91 0.46 -36.64 22.97
CA ALA A 91 0.18 -37.89 23.68
C ALA A 91 0.30 -39.11 22.75
N GLY A 92 -0.18 -39.02 21.50
CA GLY A 92 -0.01 -40.07 20.51
C GLY A 92 1.46 -40.30 20.11
N ILE A 93 2.24 -39.23 19.90
CA ILE A 93 3.66 -39.31 19.58
C ILE A 93 4.47 -39.95 20.73
N GLU A 94 4.18 -39.58 21.98
CA GLU A 94 4.81 -40.18 23.15
C GLU A 94 4.40 -41.64 23.34
N GLY A 95 3.11 -41.96 23.14
CA GLY A 95 2.60 -43.33 23.17
C GLY A 95 3.29 -44.24 22.15
N GLN A 96 3.64 -43.74 20.97
CA GLN A 96 4.39 -44.52 19.98
C GLN A 96 5.81 -44.88 20.44
N LYS A 97 6.47 -44.05 21.26
CA LYS A 97 7.81 -44.37 21.80
C LYS A 97 7.80 -45.60 22.70
N VAL A 98 6.64 -45.95 23.25
CA VAL A 98 6.41 -47.11 24.13
C VAL A 98 5.46 -48.14 23.50
N ASN A 99 5.27 -48.10 22.17
CA ASN A 99 4.43 -49.04 21.39
C ASN A 99 2.95 -49.10 21.81
N ILE A 100 2.38 -48.01 22.31
CA ILE A 100 0.94 -47.90 22.58
C ILE A 100 0.20 -47.62 21.25
N PRO A 101 -0.93 -48.29 20.98
CA PRO A 101 -1.74 -48.01 19.79
C PRO A 101 -2.27 -46.56 19.81
N LEU A 102 -2.31 -45.93 18.63
CA LEU A 102 -2.83 -44.57 18.48
C LEU A 102 -4.34 -44.51 18.78
N SER A 103 -4.76 -43.50 19.55
CA SER A 103 -6.16 -43.27 19.88
C SER A 103 -6.93 -42.64 18.72
N ASN A 104 -8.26 -42.81 18.72
CA ASN A 104 -9.13 -42.09 17.76
C ASN A 104 -9.01 -40.56 17.90
N GLU A 105 -8.74 -40.06 19.11
CA GLU A 105 -8.53 -38.65 19.39
C GLU A 105 -7.28 -38.10 18.69
N PHE A 106 -6.20 -38.88 18.62
CA PHE A 106 -5.00 -38.53 17.85
C PHE A 106 -5.34 -38.31 16.36
N PHE A 107 -6.04 -39.27 15.75
CA PHE A 107 -6.41 -39.17 14.33
C PHE A 107 -7.36 -37.99 14.10
N LEU A 108 -8.37 -37.81 14.94
CA LEU A 108 -9.31 -36.71 14.84
C LEU A 108 -8.60 -35.35 14.96
N ALA A 109 -7.68 -35.19 15.93
CA ALA A 109 -6.89 -33.98 16.09
C ALA A 109 -6.01 -33.70 14.86
N GLY A 110 -5.37 -34.73 14.30
CA GLY A 110 -4.60 -34.63 13.06
C GLY A 110 -5.45 -34.21 11.85
N PHE A 111 -6.64 -34.79 11.69
CA PHE A 111 -7.58 -34.42 10.62
C PHE A 111 -8.07 -32.97 10.77
N ILE A 112 -8.40 -32.53 11.99
CA ILE A 112 -8.80 -31.14 12.25
C ILE A 112 -7.67 -30.19 11.89
N LEU A 113 -6.44 -30.48 12.34
CA LEU A 113 -5.27 -29.63 12.08
C LEU A 113 -4.98 -29.55 10.56
N ILE A 114 -4.91 -30.68 9.86
CA ILE A 114 -4.66 -30.71 8.41
C ILE A 114 -5.79 -30.02 7.65
N GLY A 115 -7.05 -30.30 7.99
CA GLY A 115 -8.21 -29.65 7.36
C GLY A 115 -8.17 -28.13 7.53
N PHE A 116 -7.79 -27.66 8.71
CA PHE A 116 -7.63 -26.23 8.96
C PHE A 116 -6.45 -25.63 8.19
N LEU A 117 -5.29 -26.31 8.13
CA LEU A 117 -4.14 -25.87 7.34
C LEU A 117 -4.47 -25.74 5.84
N LEU A 118 -5.24 -26.69 5.29
CA LEU A 118 -5.73 -26.61 3.92
C LEU A 118 -6.69 -25.44 3.71
N PHE A 119 -7.59 -25.19 4.67
CA PHE A 119 -8.52 -24.07 4.64
C PHE A 119 -7.79 -22.71 4.62
N ILE A 120 -6.74 -22.54 5.43
CA ILE A 120 -5.98 -21.28 5.49
C ILE A 120 -4.92 -21.12 4.39
N ALA A 121 -4.61 -22.18 3.64
CA ALA A 121 -3.57 -22.14 2.62
C ALA A 121 -3.87 -21.08 1.53
N ILE A 122 -5.10 -21.09 0.98
CA ILE A 122 -5.50 -20.14 -0.07
C ILE A 122 -5.42 -18.68 0.43
N PRO A 123 -6.06 -18.31 1.57
CA PRO A 123 -5.89 -16.98 2.16
C PRO A 123 -4.44 -16.56 2.37
N THR A 124 -3.60 -17.48 2.86
CA THR A 124 -2.18 -17.20 3.12
C THR A 124 -1.42 -16.94 1.83
N CYS A 125 -1.68 -17.70 0.77
CA CYS A 125 -1.12 -17.46 -0.57
C CYS A 125 -1.54 -16.09 -1.11
N VAL A 126 -2.83 -15.73 -0.99
CA VAL A 126 -3.32 -14.42 -1.43
C VAL A 126 -2.69 -13.29 -0.63
N TYR A 127 -2.61 -13.42 0.70
CA TYR A 127 -1.93 -12.46 1.57
C TYR A 127 -0.46 -12.25 1.15
N THR A 128 0.27 -13.35 0.94
CA THR A 128 1.69 -13.34 0.55
C THR A 128 1.86 -12.64 -0.80
N TRP A 129 1.07 -13.05 -1.79
CA TRP A 129 1.07 -12.44 -3.13
C TRP A 129 0.79 -10.94 -3.09
N LYS A 130 -0.24 -10.51 -2.36
CA LYS A 130 -0.61 -9.09 -2.25
C LYS A 130 0.53 -8.27 -1.65
N ASN A 131 1.20 -8.78 -0.61
CA ASN A 131 2.35 -8.11 0.00
C ASN A 131 3.53 -8.01 -0.97
N TRP A 132 3.86 -9.10 -1.68
CA TRP A 132 4.92 -9.11 -2.69
C TRP A 132 4.70 -8.11 -3.80
N VAL A 133 3.48 -8.10 -4.36
CA VAL A 133 3.15 -7.18 -5.45
C VAL A 133 3.19 -5.72 -4.97
N TRP A 134 2.70 -5.44 -3.76
CA TRP A 134 2.77 -4.09 -3.20
C TRP A 134 4.21 -3.64 -2.97
N ILE A 135 5.06 -4.46 -2.33
CA ILE A 135 6.44 -4.05 -2.04
C ILE A 135 7.26 -3.88 -3.32
N TYR A 136 7.03 -4.72 -4.33
CA TYR A 136 7.63 -4.57 -5.65
C TYR A 136 7.35 -3.19 -6.24
N HIS A 137 6.08 -2.79 -6.27
CA HIS A 137 5.67 -1.51 -6.84
C HIS A 137 6.11 -0.34 -5.97
N ALA A 138 6.06 -0.45 -4.65
CA ALA A 138 6.56 0.59 -3.75
C ALA A 138 8.06 0.87 -3.99
N GLN A 139 8.88 -0.17 -4.12
CA GLN A 139 10.31 -0.01 -4.41
C GLN A 139 10.55 0.47 -5.85
N LYS A 140 9.82 -0.05 -6.83
CA LYS A 140 9.94 0.38 -8.22
C LYS A 140 9.61 1.86 -8.39
N THR A 141 8.52 2.32 -7.78
CA THR A 141 8.11 3.73 -7.79
C THR A 141 9.13 4.59 -7.04
N GLN A 142 9.66 4.13 -5.90
CA GLN A 142 10.69 4.90 -5.21
C GLN A 142 11.99 5.01 -6.02
N GLY A 143 12.35 3.96 -6.75
CA GLY A 143 13.53 3.92 -7.62
C GLY A 143 13.50 4.90 -8.78
N SER A 144 12.33 5.45 -9.15
CA SER A 144 12.27 6.52 -10.18
C SER A 144 12.70 7.88 -9.66
N PHE A 145 12.78 8.07 -8.33
CA PHE A 145 13.13 9.37 -7.73
C PHE A 145 14.50 9.36 -7.05
N THR A 146 14.92 8.22 -6.50
CA THR A 146 16.14 8.11 -5.71
C THR A 146 16.75 6.73 -5.89
N GLU A 147 18.08 6.65 -5.83
CA GLU A 147 18.76 5.38 -5.68
C GLU A 147 18.29 4.66 -4.41
N THR A 148 17.78 3.45 -4.57
CA THR A 148 17.40 2.55 -3.47
C THR A 148 18.46 1.47 -3.31
N PHE A 149 18.69 1.03 -2.07
CA PHE A 149 19.61 -0.08 -1.84
C PHE A 149 19.03 -1.39 -2.38
N PHE A 150 17.72 -1.59 -2.21
CA PHE A 150 17.05 -2.77 -2.73
C PHE A 150 16.53 -2.55 -4.15
N ALA A 151 16.89 -3.46 -5.05
CA ALA A 151 16.18 -3.64 -6.30
C ALA A 151 14.75 -4.17 -6.01
N PRO A 152 13.73 -3.85 -6.85
CA PRO A 152 12.35 -4.25 -6.60
C PRO A 152 12.17 -5.76 -6.37
N TRP A 153 12.78 -6.61 -7.21
CA TRP A 153 12.74 -8.06 -7.04
C TRP A 153 13.55 -8.55 -5.84
N GLY A 154 14.67 -7.89 -5.52
CA GLY A 154 15.44 -8.18 -4.31
C GLY A 154 14.61 -7.94 -3.05
N ALA A 155 13.84 -6.84 -3.01
CA ALA A 155 12.93 -6.57 -1.91
C ALA A 155 11.82 -7.63 -1.79
N VAL A 156 11.24 -8.09 -2.91
CA VAL A 156 10.21 -9.14 -2.92
C VAL A 156 10.74 -10.45 -2.31
N LEU A 157 11.88 -10.93 -2.81
CA LEU A 157 12.48 -12.18 -2.37
C LEU A 157 12.86 -12.13 -0.88
N CYS A 158 13.29 -10.96 -0.41
CA CYS A 158 13.73 -10.77 0.96
C CYS A 158 12.61 -10.35 1.94
N TYR A 159 11.39 -10.05 1.46
CA TYR A 159 10.33 -9.44 2.29
C TYR A 159 9.91 -10.31 3.46
N PHE A 160 9.86 -11.63 3.29
CA PHE A 160 9.50 -12.56 4.37
C PHE A 160 10.70 -13.16 5.09
N ILE A 161 11.93 -12.80 4.72
CA ILE A 161 13.11 -13.23 5.46
C ILE A 161 13.16 -12.41 6.76
N PRO A 162 13.15 -13.07 7.94
CA PRO A 162 13.30 -12.39 9.21
C PRO A 162 14.54 -11.49 9.19
N VAL A 163 14.50 -10.37 9.91
CA VAL A 163 15.57 -9.34 9.93
C VAL A 163 15.70 -8.55 8.62
N VAL A 164 15.63 -9.18 7.44
CA VAL A 164 15.79 -8.45 6.16
C VAL A 164 14.61 -7.52 5.89
N ASN A 165 13.40 -7.92 6.29
CA ASN A 165 12.21 -7.07 6.18
C ASN A 165 12.38 -5.71 6.86
N TYR A 166 13.09 -5.65 8.00
CA TYR A 166 13.43 -4.39 8.66
C TYR A 166 14.23 -3.46 7.75
N PHE A 167 15.24 -4.00 7.04
CA PHE A 167 16.08 -3.21 6.15
C PHE A 167 15.31 -2.70 4.94
N ILE A 168 14.38 -3.50 4.40
CA ILE A 168 13.51 -3.09 3.29
C ILE A 168 12.67 -1.87 3.68
N PHE A 169 11.97 -1.94 4.82
CA PHE A 169 11.18 -0.79 5.29
C PHE A 169 12.04 0.41 5.64
N LYS A 170 13.19 0.19 6.29
CA LYS A 170 14.13 1.26 6.63
C LYS A 170 14.61 2.01 5.39
N ASP A 171 15.01 1.27 4.35
CA ASP A 171 15.47 1.84 3.08
C ASP A 171 14.35 2.61 2.39
N LEU A 172 13.18 1.97 2.21
CA LEU A 172 12.02 2.57 1.56
C LEU A 172 11.63 3.91 2.22
N LEU A 173 11.47 3.92 3.55
CA LEU A 173 11.02 5.09 4.28
C LEU A 173 12.10 6.19 4.31
N LYS A 174 13.37 5.82 4.38
CA LYS A 174 14.49 6.77 4.32
C LYS A 174 14.53 7.44 2.95
N SER A 175 14.38 6.67 1.88
CA SER A 175 14.37 7.17 0.51
C SER A 175 13.15 8.07 0.26
N GLN A 176 11.96 7.65 0.68
CA GLN A 176 10.75 8.49 0.62
C GLN A 176 10.93 9.82 1.37
N ASN A 177 11.53 9.79 2.56
CA ASN A 177 11.79 11.00 3.32
C ASN A 177 12.76 11.93 2.59
N LYS A 178 13.83 11.38 2.01
CA LYS A 178 14.79 12.16 1.21
C LYS A 178 14.11 12.80 0.00
N THR A 179 13.29 12.07 -0.75
CA THR A 179 12.53 12.59 -1.89
C THR A 179 11.58 13.71 -1.47
N LEU A 180 10.78 13.48 -0.43
CA LEU A 180 9.83 14.49 0.05
C LEU A 180 10.54 15.75 0.53
N THR A 181 11.65 15.61 1.26
CA THR A 181 12.45 16.77 1.70
C THR A 181 12.96 17.59 0.52
N ILE A 182 13.43 16.94 -0.55
CA ILE A 182 13.91 17.63 -1.77
C ILE A 182 12.77 18.39 -2.46
N LEU A 183 11.56 17.84 -2.46
CA LEU A 183 10.37 18.44 -3.08
C LEU A 183 9.66 19.46 -2.17
N GLY A 184 10.22 19.79 -0.99
CA GLY A 184 9.61 20.72 -0.03
C GLY A 184 8.43 20.13 0.76
N GLY A 185 8.26 18.82 0.74
CA GLY A 185 7.24 18.07 1.46
C GLY A 185 7.64 17.64 2.87
N ASN A 186 6.65 17.32 3.70
CA ASN A 186 6.85 16.78 5.04
C ASN A 186 6.58 15.27 5.06
N ALA A 187 7.63 14.46 5.13
CA ALA A 187 7.46 13.01 5.29
C ALA A 187 6.89 12.67 6.66
N LYS A 188 6.04 11.65 6.72
CA LYS A 188 5.56 11.10 7.98
C LYS A 188 6.72 10.35 8.66
N PRO A 189 7.24 10.84 9.80
CA PRO A 189 8.36 10.18 10.45
C PRO A 189 7.89 8.88 11.07
N ILE A 190 8.68 7.82 10.91
CA ILE A 190 8.54 6.62 11.74
C ILE A 190 9.52 6.75 12.90
N PRO A 191 9.05 6.64 14.16
CA PRO A 191 9.94 6.65 15.32
C PRO A 191 11.00 5.56 15.17
N SER A 192 12.28 5.92 15.31
CA SER A 192 13.40 4.96 15.25
C SER A 192 13.23 3.80 16.23
N LYS A 193 12.61 4.08 17.39
CA LYS A 193 12.22 3.08 18.40
C LYS A 193 11.26 2.02 17.83
N MET A 194 10.31 2.40 16.98
CA MET A 194 9.35 1.47 16.37
C MET A 194 10.04 0.51 15.39
N LEU A 195 10.94 1.02 14.55
CA LEU A 195 11.76 0.23 13.63
C LEU A 195 12.69 -0.74 14.38
N LYS A 196 13.34 -0.29 15.47
CA LYS A 196 14.16 -1.16 16.34
C LYS A 196 13.32 -2.24 17.03
N GLY A 197 12.14 -1.89 17.54
CA GLY A 197 11.20 -2.85 18.12
C GLY A 197 10.73 -3.88 17.10
N TYR A 198 10.45 -3.45 15.87
CA TYR A 198 10.10 -4.34 14.76
C TYR A 198 11.21 -5.35 14.48
N LEU A 199 12.47 -4.90 14.44
CA LEU A 199 13.63 -5.81 14.31
C LEU A 199 13.72 -6.80 15.46
N ALA A 200 13.59 -6.33 16.71
CA ALA A 200 13.65 -7.20 17.89
C ALA A 200 12.58 -8.30 17.84
N ILE A 201 11.34 -7.95 17.48
CA ILE A 201 10.24 -8.92 17.39
C ILE A 201 10.49 -9.95 16.27
N ASN A 202 11.06 -9.54 15.13
CA ASN A 202 11.45 -10.48 14.06
C ASN A 202 12.48 -11.52 14.52
N ILE A 203 13.27 -11.24 15.57
CA ILE A 203 14.25 -12.16 16.14
C ILE A 203 13.63 -12.99 17.27
N ILE A 204 12.87 -12.35 18.15
CA ILE A 204 12.23 -13.00 19.31
C ILE A 204 11.21 -14.05 18.86
N MET A 205 10.39 -13.74 17.86
CA MET A 205 9.31 -14.63 17.42
C MET A 205 9.83 -16.02 16.93
N PRO A 206 10.81 -16.10 16.00
CA PRO A 206 11.41 -17.39 15.64
C PRO A 206 12.04 -18.14 16.81
N ILE A 207 12.68 -17.44 17.75
CA ILE A 207 13.28 -18.05 18.94
C ILE A 207 12.20 -18.66 19.82
N CYS A 208 11.11 -17.94 20.11
CA CYS A 208 9.97 -18.46 20.89
C CYS A 208 9.36 -19.69 20.22
N ASN A 209 9.17 -19.66 18.89
CA ASN A 209 8.61 -20.80 18.16
C ASN A 209 9.57 -22.01 18.18
N PHE A 210 10.88 -21.78 18.03
CA PHE A 210 11.88 -22.84 18.11
C PHE A 210 11.95 -23.48 19.50
N VAL A 211 11.94 -22.67 20.56
CA VAL A 211 11.92 -23.16 21.95
C VAL A 211 10.61 -23.91 22.24
N SER A 212 9.47 -23.39 21.78
CA SER A 212 8.18 -24.09 21.87
C SER A 212 8.25 -25.47 21.23
N PHE A 213 8.78 -25.56 20.01
CA PHE A 213 8.93 -26.83 19.29
C PHE A 213 9.86 -27.81 20.03
N TYR A 214 10.98 -27.33 20.57
CA TYR A 214 11.92 -28.18 21.30
C TYR A 214 11.38 -28.68 22.64
N ASN A 215 10.58 -27.87 23.33
CA ASN A 215 9.98 -28.20 24.63
C ASN A 215 8.58 -28.85 24.49
N ASN A 216 8.35 -29.67 23.46
CA ASN A 216 7.08 -30.37 23.21
C ASN A 216 5.84 -29.47 23.17
N ASN A 217 5.95 -28.29 22.56
CA ASN A 217 4.87 -27.30 22.45
C ASN A 217 4.37 -26.77 23.80
N GLU A 218 5.29 -26.51 24.73
CA GLU A 218 4.94 -25.87 26.00
C GLU A 218 4.11 -24.60 25.76
N VAL A 219 2.89 -24.59 26.33
CA VAL A 219 1.84 -23.60 26.05
C VAL A 219 2.33 -22.17 26.28
N THR A 220 3.21 -21.96 27.25
CA THR A 220 3.80 -20.65 27.56
C THR A 220 4.55 -20.06 26.36
N TYR A 221 5.43 -20.85 25.72
CA TYR A 221 6.23 -20.38 24.58
C TYR A 221 5.39 -20.25 23.31
N LEU A 222 4.37 -21.09 23.14
CA LEU A 222 3.38 -20.96 22.08
C LEU A 222 2.61 -19.62 22.19
N LEU A 223 2.11 -19.29 23.38
CA LEU A 223 1.41 -18.03 23.64
C LEU A 223 2.32 -16.82 23.45
N LEU A 224 3.56 -16.88 23.92
CA LEU A 224 4.56 -15.81 23.71
C LEU A 224 4.87 -15.62 22.22
N GLY A 225 5.01 -16.71 21.45
CA GLY A 225 5.18 -16.69 20.01
C GLY A 225 3.99 -16.02 19.31
N ALA A 226 2.76 -16.41 19.65
CA ALA A 226 1.53 -15.85 19.10
C ALA A 226 1.37 -14.35 19.43
N ILE A 227 1.63 -13.94 20.68
CA ILE A 227 1.62 -12.53 21.07
C ILE A 227 2.66 -11.74 20.27
N SER A 228 3.88 -12.26 20.16
CA SER A 228 4.96 -11.63 19.39
C SER A 228 4.57 -11.47 17.92
N TRP A 229 3.91 -12.47 17.33
CA TRP A 229 3.40 -12.41 15.96
C TRP A 229 2.29 -11.35 15.77
N VAL A 230 1.35 -11.23 16.73
CA VAL A 230 0.32 -10.18 16.68
C VAL A 230 0.97 -8.79 16.74
N ILE A 231 1.93 -8.59 17.65
CA ILE A 231 2.66 -7.31 17.75
C ILE A 231 3.45 -7.05 16.45
N PHE A 232 4.10 -8.05 15.89
CA PHE A 232 4.81 -7.96 14.61
C PHE A 232 3.89 -7.44 13.51
N ILE A 233 2.68 -7.98 13.37
CA ILE A 233 1.74 -7.53 12.35
C ILE A 233 1.24 -6.12 12.61
N ILE A 234 0.93 -5.76 13.86
CA ILE A 234 0.49 -4.41 14.19
C ILE A 234 1.60 -3.40 13.81
N CYS A 235 2.86 -3.73 14.10
CA CYS A 235 4.01 -2.94 13.68
C CYS A 235 4.10 -2.86 12.15
N ASN A 236 4.02 -3.99 11.45
CA ASN A 236 4.05 -4.04 9.98
C ASN A 236 2.93 -3.18 9.35
N LEU A 237 1.70 -3.26 9.85
CA LEU A 237 0.58 -2.41 9.42
C LEU A 237 0.87 -0.91 9.58
N LYS A 238 1.50 -0.52 10.69
CA LYS A 238 1.89 0.87 10.91
C LYS A 238 2.99 1.30 9.93
N LEU A 239 3.96 0.44 9.63
CA LEU A 239 5.01 0.71 8.63
C LEU A 239 4.41 0.88 7.22
N ILE A 240 3.53 -0.04 6.79
CA ILE A 240 2.83 0.05 5.50
C ILE A 240 2.03 1.34 5.41
N LYS A 241 1.24 1.67 6.44
CA LYS A 241 0.46 2.92 6.47
C LYS A 241 1.33 4.17 6.38
N ALA A 242 2.49 4.17 7.02
CA ALA A 242 3.41 5.30 6.94
C ALA A 242 4.00 5.42 5.53
N ALA A 243 4.45 4.32 4.93
CA ALA A 243 4.96 4.30 3.56
C ALA A 243 3.91 4.78 2.55
N MET A 244 2.65 4.35 2.70
CA MET A 244 1.55 4.80 1.85
C MET A 244 1.19 6.29 2.04
N ASN A 245 1.29 6.81 3.27
CA ASN A 245 1.04 8.24 3.49
C ASN A 245 2.13 9.10 2.83
N ASN A 246 3.39 8.67 2.90
CA ASN A 246 4.49 9.33 2.22
C ASN A 246 4.33 9.28 0.70
N GLU A 247 3.91 8.14 0.16
CA GLU A 247 3.64 8.00 -1.27
C GLU A 247 2.46 8.87 -1.74
N ARG A 248 1.42 9.01 -0.92
CA ARG A 248 0.32 9.95 -1.19
C ARG A 248 0.79 11.39 -1.17
N GLU A 249 1.61 11.77 -0.20
CA GLU A 249 2.17 13.12 -0.13
C GLU A 249 3.02 13.43 -1.37
N LEU A 250 3.83 12.46 -1.78
CA LEU A 250 4.66 12.57 -2.98
C LEU A 250 3.79 12.79 -4.22
N HIS A 251 2.70 12.02 -4.37
CA HIS A 251 1.73 12.21 -5.44
C HIS A 251 1.14 13.63 -5.44
N THR A 252 0.69 14.12 -4.28
CA THR A 252 0.12 15.47 -4.15
C THR A 252 1.10 16.56 -4.58
N LEU A 253 2.37 16.45 -4.16
CA LEU A 253 3.40 17.44 -4.51
C LEU A 253 3.73 17.42 -6.00
N LEU A 254 3.87 16.23 -6.60
CA LEU A 254 4.14 16.11 -8.03
C LEU A 254 3.00 16.68 -8.87
N TYR A 255 1.76 16.38 -8.48
CA TYR A 255 0.58 16.95 -9.13
C TYR A 255 0.54 18.47 -9.02
N ASN A 256 0.75 19.03 -7.82
CA ASN A 256 0.75 20.48 -7.61
C ASN A 256 1.87 21.18 -8.39
N ASN A 257 3.08 20.61 -8.42
CA ASN A 257 4.21 21.17 -9.17
C ASN A 257 3.92 21.17 -10.68
N ALA A 258 3.32 20.11 -11.21
CA ALA A 258 2.96 20.03 -12.62
C ALA A 258 1.87 21.04 -13.01
N VAL A 259 0.87 21.23 -12.14
CA VAL A 259 -0.18 22.25 -12.33
C VAL A 259 0.42 23.67 -12.30
N ASN A 260 1.29 23.96 -11.33
CA ASN A 260 1.95 25.27 -11.20
C ASN A 260 2.83 25.56 -12.42
N HIS A 261 3.62 24.58 -12.89
CA HIS A 261 4.45 24.75 -14.08
C HIS A 261 3.62 25.09 -15.33
N LYS A 262 2.49 24.41 -15.57
CA LYS A 262 1.61 24.76 -16.68
C LYS A 262 0.99 26.14 -16.52
N ALA A 263 0.62 26.52 -15.30
CA ALA A 263 0.09 27.86 -15.05
C ALA A 263 1.13 28.94 -15.40
N GLU A 264 2.40 28.73 -15.03
CA GLU A 264 3.51 29.62 -15.39
C GLU A 264 3.75 29.66 -16.91
N GLU A 265 3.72 28.51 -17.61
CA GLU A 265 3.83 28.46 -19.07
C GLU A 265 2.72 29.23 -19.78
N LEU A 266 1.47 29.09 -19.32
CA LEU A 266 0.32 29.80 -19.89
C LEU A 266 0.40 31.31 -19.63
N ILE A 267 0.88 31.72 -18.45
CA ILE A 267 1.12 33.15 -18.15
C ILE A 267 2.22 33.69 -19.08
N ALA A 268 3.33 32.96 -19.23
CA ALA A 268 4.43 33.38 -20.10
C ALA A 268 4.00 33.48 -21.58
N GLN A 269 3.21 32.53 -22.08
CA GLN A 269 2.64 32.58 -23.44
C GLN A 269 1.77 33.82 -23.63
N ARG A 270 0.89 34.10 -22.67
CA ARG A 270 0.01 35.27 -22.70
C ARG A 270 0.80 36.59 -22.67
N ASP A 271 1.88 36.66 -21.88
CA ASP A 271 2.71 37.86 -21.81
C ASP A 271 3.45 38.12 -23.13
N VAL A 272 3.93 37.07 -23.80
CA VAL A 272 4.54 37.17 -25.14
C VAL A 272 3.50 37.58 -26.18
N GLU A 273 2.29 37.03 -26.14
CA GLU A 273 1.19 37.43 -27.04
C GLU A 273 0.80 38.89 -26.84
N ASN A 274 0.68 39.36 -25.59
CA ASN A 274 0.36 40.76 -25.29
C ASN A 274 1.46 41.71 -25.78
N GLN A 275 2.74 41.33 -25.68
CA GLN A 275 3.85 42.13 -26.21
C GLN A 275 3.87 42.20 -27.74
N ASN A 276 3.43 41.13 -28.42
CA ASN A 276 3.36 41.09 -29.88
C ASN A 276 2.08 41.75 -30.44
N ALA A 277 1.04 41.89 -29.63
CA ALA A 277 -0.25 42.48 -30.00
C ALA A 277 -0.30 44.01 -29.85
N ASP A 278 0.77 44.64 -29.37
CA ASP A 278 0.95 46.10 -29.32
C ASP A 278 1.91 46.55 -30.46
N PRO A 279 1.45 46.62 -31.72
CA PRO A 279 2.22 47.25 -32.77
C PRO A 279 2.12 48.78 -32.60
N SER A 280 3.22 49.38 -32.15
CA SER A 280 3.47 50.81 -32.30
C SER A 280 3.32 51.29 -33.74
#